data_AF-A0A2H3BHZ9-F1
#
_entry.id   AF-A0A2H3BHZ9-F1
#
_cell.length_a   1.000
_cell.length_b   1.000
_cell.length_c   1.000
_cell.angle_alpha   90.00
_cell.angle_beta   90.00
_cell.angle_gamma   90.00
#
_symmetry.space_group_name_H-M   'P 1'
#
loop_
_entity.id
_entity.type
_entity.pdbx_description
1 polymer ?
#
loop_
_entity_poly.entity_id
_entity_poly.type
_entity_poly.pdbx_seq_one_letter_code
_entity_poly.pdbx_strand_id
1 'polypeptide(L)' 'VMVNPGIFKGTRLEFVQGEHANYAKAVLEGRATEELADIICQFFKRFPISLPDNEEPSVEDLANVNDKAPDTE' A
#
# COMPACT_ATOMS: atom_id res chain seq x y z
N VAL A 1 -11.41 -22.26 2.86
CA VAL A 1 -11.54 -21.37 1.69
C VAL A 1 -11.83 -19.98 2.20
N MET A 2 -11.08 -18.96 1.76
CA MET A 2 -11.32 -17.58 2.18
C MET A 2 -12.71 -17.15 1.68
N VAL A 3 -13.58 -16.72 2.61
CA VAL A 3 -15.03 -16.52 2.35
C VAL A 3 -15.30 -15.28 1.49
N ASN A 4 -14.36 -14.34 1.46
CA ASN A 4 -14.34 -13.20 0.55
C ASN A 4 -12.90 -13.01 0.04
N PRO A 5 -12.63 -13.21 -1.26
CA PRO A 5 -11.28 -13.07 -1.80
C PRO A 5 -10.74 -11.63 -1.78
N GLY A 6 -11.59 -10.63 -1.55
CA GLY A 6 -11.24 -9.21 -1.65
C GLY A 6 -11.09 -8.73 -3.10
N ILE A 7 -10.96 -7.41 -3.27
CA ILE A 7 -10.76 -6.77 -4.58
C ILE A 7 -9.29 -6.75 -5.00
N PHE A 8 -8.36 -6.73 -4.03
CA PHE A 8 -6.93 -6.68 -4.30
C PHE A 8 -6.41 -8.06 -4.69
N LYS A 9 -5.55 -8.07 -5.70
CA LYS A 9 -4.83 -9.23 -6.23
C LYS A 9 -3.39 -8.80 -6.53
N GLY A 10 -2.53 -9.78 -6.85
CA GLY A 10 -1.16 -9.51 -7.27
C GLY A 10 -0.39 -8.64 -6.27
N THR A 11 0.37 -7.67 -6.78
CA THR A 11 1.29 -6.85 -5.98
C THR A 11 0.55 -5.92 -5.01
N ARG A 12 -0.68 -5.50 -5.33
CA ARG A 12 -1.53 -4.72 -4.41
C ARG A 12 -1.90 -5.53 -3.16
N LEU A 13 -2.25 -6.81 -3.34
CA LEU A 13 -2.56 -7.68 -2.21
C LEU A 13 -1.32 -7.95 -1.36
N GLU A 14 -0.18 -8.21 -2.01
CA GLU A 14 1.09 -8.45 -1.33
C GLU A 14 1.51 -7.25 -0.47
N PHE A 15 1.38 -6.02 -1.01
CA PHE A 15 1.65 -4.79 -0.26
C PHE A 15 0.75 -4.66 0.97
N VAL A 16 -0.58 -4.76 0.81
CA VAL A 16 -1.53 -4.60 1.92
C VAL A 16 -1.33 -5.67 2.99
N GLN A 17 -1.00 -6.90 2.60
CA GLN A 17 -0.68 -7.97 3.56
C GLN A 17 0.64 -7.72 4.28
N GLY A 18 1.65 -7.16 3.61
CA GLY A 18 2.92 -6.78 4.21
C GLY A 18 2.76 -5.72 5.31
N GLU A 19 1.89 -4.73 5.09
CA GLU A 19 1.65 -3.64 6.03
C GLU A 19 0.77 -4.02 7.23
N HIS A 20 0.10 -5.19 7.18
CA HIS A 20 -0.81 -5.62 8.25
C HIS A 20 -0.13 -5.68 9.62
N ALA A 21 1.12 -6.15 9.68
CA ALA A 21 1.88 -6.24 10.94
C ALA A 21 2.23 -4.85 11.49
N ASN A 22 2.60 -3.91 10.61
CA ASN A 22 2.93 -2.53 10.99
C ASN A 22 1.70 -1.81 11.53
N TYR A 23 0.57 -1.91 10.81
CA TYR A 23 -0.70 -1.35 11.26
C TYR A 23 -1.16 -1.95 12.59
N ALA A 24 -1.11 -3.28 12.75
CA ALA A 24 -1.49 -3.94 14.01
C ALA A 24 -0.64 -3.45 15.19
N LYS A 25 0.68 -3.25 14.98
CA LYS A 25 1.57 -2.68 15.99
C LYS A 25 1.19 -1.22 16.31
N ALA A 26 0.94 -0.40 15.30
CA ALA A 26 0.56 1.00 15.49
C ALA A 26 -0.77 1.15 16.25
N VAL A 27 -1.73 0.25 16.05
CA VAL A 27 -2.97 0.18 16.84
C VAL A 27 -2.67 -0.01 18.32
N LEU A 28 -1.78 -0.94 18.67
CA LEU A 28 -1.39 -1.19 20.07
C LEU A 28 -0.64 0.00 20.69
N GLU A 29 0.06 0.79 19.87
CA GLU A 29 0.80 1.98 20.29
C GLU A 29 -0.05 3.26 20.29
N GLY A 30 -1.32 3.20 19.86
CA GLY A 30 -2.19 4.37 19.73
C GLY A 30 -1.84 5.32 18.59
N ARG A 31 -1.10 4.84 17.57
CA ARG A 31 -0.64 5.59 16.38
C ARG A 31 -1.28 5.10 15.07
N ALA A 32 -2.48 4.52 15.16
CA ALA A 32 -3.13 3.87 14.01
C ALA A 32 -3.41 4.83 12.85
N THR A 33 -3.75 6.09 13.14
CA THR A 33 -4.07 7.10 12.13
C THR A 33 -2.83 7.52 11.36
N GLU A 34 -1.72 7.74 12.06
CA GLU A 34 -0.44 8.11 11.46
C GLU A 34 0.08 6.98 10.57
N GLU A 35 0.08 5.75 11.06
CA GLU A 35 0.52 4.59 10.28
C GLU A 35 -0.38 4.37 9.06
N LEU A 36 -1.69 4.55 9.20
CA LEU A 36 -2.61 4.43 8.08
C LEU A 36 -2.35 5.50 7.01
N ALA A 37 -2.05 6.74 7.41
CA ALA A 37 -1.68 7.79 6.47
C ALA A 37 -0.40 7.43 5.70
N ASP A 38 0.62 6.94 6.39
CA ASP A 38 1.87 6.49 5.77
C ASP A 38 1.63 5.35 4.77
N ILE A 39 0.84 4.33 5.15
CA ILE A 39 0.47 3.22 4.28
C ILE A 39 -0.27 3.71 3.04
N ILE A 40 -1.21 4.65 3.17
CA ILE A 40 -1.97 5.20 2.04
C ILE A 40 -1.05 5.98 1.10
N CYS A 41 -0.17 6.84 1.61
CA CYS A 41 0.79 7.57 0.79
C CYS A 41 1.72 6.60 0.03
N GLN A 42 2.26 5.60 0.72
CA GLN A 42 3.12 4.56 0.12
C GLN A 42 2.37 3.71 -0.92
N PHE A 43 1.09 3.43 -0.69
CA PHE A 43 0.24 2.71 -1.64
C PHE A 43 0.10 3.52 -2.93
N PHE A 44 -0.28 4.80 -2.87
CA PHE A 44 -0.48 5.60 -4.08
C PHE A 44 0.83 5.95 -4.82
N LYS A 45 1.98 5.92 -4.15
CA LYS A 45 3.29 6.00 -4.82
C LYS A 45 3.58 4.76 -5.69
N ARG A 46 3.10 3.58 -5.28
CA ARG A 46 3.29 2.29 -6.01
C ARG A 46 2.17 1.99 -7.00
N PHE A 47 0.95 2.43 -6.68
CA PHE A 47 -0.26 2.13 -7.42
C PHE A 47 -1.00 3.44 -7.71
N PRO A 48 -0.51 4.25 -8.68
CA PRO A 48 -1.12 5.53 -9.00
C PRO A 48 -2.59 5.37 -9.39
N ILE A 49 -3.43 6.38 -9.11
CA ILE A 49 -4.85 6.37 -9.51
C ILE A 49 -5.06 6.28 -11.04
N SER A 50 -4.03 6.62 -11.82
CA SER A 50 -4.01 6.50 -13.27
C SER A 50 -3.72 5.07 -13.76
N LEU A 51 -3.24 4.18 -12.88
CA LEU A 51 -3.00 2.77 -13.18
C LEU A 51 -4.32 1.99 -13.02
N PRO A 52 -4.85 1.36 -14.09
CA PRO A 52 -6.08 0.57 -14.00
C PRO A 52 -6.01 -0.54 -12.95
N ASP A 53 -7.15 -0.86 -12.34
CA ASP A 53 -7.25 -1.90 -11.29
C ASP A 53 -6.93 -3.32 -11.82
N ASN A 54 -7.02 -3.52 -13.13
CA ASN A 54 -6.70 -4.78 -13.80
C ASN A 54 -5.24 -4.87 -14.30
N GLU A 55 -4.41 -3.87 -14.02
CA GLU A 55 -3.01 -3.81 -14.42
C GLU A 55 -2.10 -3.75 -13.19
N GLU A 56 -0.99 -4.48 -13.24
CA GLU A 56 0.06 -4.45 -12.22
C GLU A 56 1.11 -3.40 -12.59
N PRO A 57 1.66 -2.65 -11.62
CA PRO A 57 2.79 -1.76 -11.90
C PRO A 57 3.99 -2.58 -12.38
N SER A 58 4.80 -1.99 -13.26
CA SER A 58 6.01 -2.67 -13.71
C SER A 58 7.05 -2.73 -12.59
N VAL A 59 7.99 -3.66 -12.70
CA VAL A 59 9.13 -3.75 -11.75
C VAL A 59 9.96 -2.46 -11.78
N GLU A 60 10.08 -1.83 -12.95
CA GLU A 60 10.79 -0.55 -13.11
C GLU A 60 10.05 0.59 -12.39
N ASP A 61 8.71 0.64 -12.48
CA ASP A 61 7.91 1.63 -11.76
C ASP A 61 8.09 1.49 -10.24
N LEU A 62 8.03 0.26 -9.74
CA LEU A 62 8.22 -0.04 -8.32
C LEU A 62 9.65 0.25 -7.83
N ALA A 63 10.67 0.04 -8.66
CA ALA A 63 12.06 0.33 -8.31
C ALA A 63 12.35 1.83 -8.14
N ASN A 64 11.56 2.69 -8.79
CA ASN A 64 11.68 4.14 -8.71
C ASN A 64 10.88 4.75 -7.55
N VAL A 65 10.12 3.94 -6.79
CA VAL A 65 9.34 4.43 -5.66
C VAL A 65 10.26 4.86 -4.52
N ASN A 66 10.08 6.11 -4.07
CA ASN A 66 10.73 6.64 -2.87
C ASN A 66 9.69 6.98 -1.80
N ASP A 67 9.52 6.08 -0.83
CA ASP A 67 8.57 6.26 0.28
C ASP A 67 8.87 7.49 1.13
N LYS A 68 10.15 7.89 1.20
CA LYS A 68 10.62 9.00 2.02
C LYS A 68 10.59 10.34 1.30
N ALA A 69 10.30 10.36 -0.01
CA ALA A 69 10.12 11.61 -0.72
C ALA A 69 8.88 12.34 -0.16
N PRO A 70 8.95 13.66 0.05
CA PRO A 70 7.75 14.45 0.34
C PRO A 70 6.77 14.33 -0.83
N ASP A 71 5.48 14.28 -0.51
CA ASP A 71 4.44 14.33 -1.53
C ASP A 71 4.43 15.73 -2.15
N THR A 72 4.36 15.81 -3.48
CA THR A 72 4.23 17.09 -4.19
C THR A 72 2.77 17.55 -4.16
N GLU A 73 2.53 18.74 -3.60
CA GLU A 73 1.24 19.44 -3.58
C GLU A 73 0.83 20.00 -4.96
#